data_AF-A0A5T8C9K0-F1
#
_entry.id   AF-A0A5T8C9K0-F1
#
_cell.length_a   1.000
_cell.length_b   1.000
_cell.length_c   1.000
_cell.angle_alpha   90.00
_cell.angle_beta   90.00
_cell.angle_gamma   90.00
#
_symmetry.space_group_name_H-M   'P 1'
#
loop_
_entity.id
_entity.type
_entity.pdbx_description
1 polymer ?
#
loop_
_entity_poly.entity_id
_entity_poly.type
_entity_poly.pdbx_seq_one_letter_code
_entity_poly.pdbx_strand_id
1 'polypeptide(L)'
;KQPLILGDSIVIFEVFWGRKFKPFYECNDDLKCIYVPLDSYSLLYATPNLEDKPNVDDINKAIAQCSFDFFISKFHSNECQTLQSEIGKNAFIVTNEYIDEIINEIVTGN
;
A
#
# COMPACT_ATOMS: atom_id res chain seq x y z
N LYS A 1 -11.79 3.10 -17.97
CA LYS A 1 -10.97 3.02 -16.74
C LYS A 1 -11.80 2.35 -15.66
N GLN A 2 -11.24 1.41 -14.93
CA GLN A 2 -11.93 0.82 -13.77
C GLN A 2 -12.01 1.85 -12.64
N PRO A 3 -13.10 1.88 -11.87
CA PRO A 3 -13.25 2.76 -10.71
C PRO A 3 -12.23 2.43 -9.62
N LEU A 4 -11.69 3.45 -8.95
CA LEU A 4 -10.81 3.29 -7.81
C LEU A 4 -11.59 2.81 -6.59
N ILE A 5 -10.98 1.90 -5.82
CA ILE A 5 -11.39 1.59 -4.46
C ILE A 5 -10.74 2.61 -3.50
N LEU A 6 -11.34 2.81 -2.34
CA LEU A 6 -10.79 3.63 -1.26
C LEU A 6 -10.48 2.74 -0.08
N GLY A 7 -9.20 2.54 0.21
CA GLY A 7 -8.77 1.83 1.41
C GLY A 7 -9.06 2.62 2.68
N ASP A 8 -8.96 1.96 3.82
CA ASP A 8 -8.89 2.61 5.14
C ASP A 8 -7.56 3.36 5.36
N SER A 9 -6.51 3.04 4.58
CA SER A 9 -5.34 3.92 4.41
C SER A 9 -5.60 5.01 3.38
N ILE A 10 -5.38 6.26 3.78
CA ILE A 10 -5.58 7.46 2.94
C ILE A 10 -4.46 7.64 1.91
N VAL A 11 -3.26 7.15 2.20
CA VAL A 11 -2.05 7.40 1.41
C VAL A 11 -1.30 6.11 1.13
N ILE A 12 -0.68 6.05 -0.05
CA ILE A 12 0.16 4.94 -0.49
C ILE A 12 1.47 5.49 -1.03
N PHE A 13 2.56 4.99 -0.48
CA PHE A 13 3.92 5.28 -0.90
C PHE A 13 4.39 4.15 -1.81
N GLU A 14 4.79 4.49 -3.03
CA GLU A 14 5.56 3.62 -3.91
C GLU A 14 7.05 3.90 -3.73
N VAL A 15 7.82 2.85 -3.46
CA VAL A 15 9.26 2.91 -3.23
C VAL A 15 10.01 2.01 -4.22
N PHE A 16 11.27 2.32 -4.51
CA PHE A 16 12.06 1.56 -5.48
C PHE A 16 12.45 0.16 -4.99
N TRP A 17 12.67 0.00 -3.68
CA TRP A 17 13.24 -1.22 -3.09
C TRP A 17 12.34 -1.82 -2.01
N GLY A 18 12.44 -3.13 -1.81
CA GLY A 18 11.69 -3.85 -0.78
C GLY A 18 10.19 -3.97 -1.11
N ARG A 19 9.34 -3.67 -0.14
CA ARG A 19 7.88 -3.71 -0.29
C ARG A 19 7.42 -2.51 -1.11
N LYS A 20 7.24 -2.72 -2.43
CA LYS A 20 6.97 -1.68 -3.43
C LYS A 20 5.91 -0.67 -3.02
N PHE A 21 4.79 -1.09 -2.44
CA PHE A 21 3.72 -0.20 -1.97
C PHE A 21 3.54 -0.34 -0.46
N LYS A 22 3.45 0.79 0.25
CA LYS A 22 3.29 0.84 1.70
C LYS A 22 2.29 1.94 2.11
N PRO A 23 1.53 1.78 3.21
CA PRO A 23 0.70 2.86 3.75
C PRO A 23 1.45 3.86 4.63
N PHE A 24 2.77 3.70 4.79
CA PHE A 24 3.65 4.59 5.56
C PHE A 24 5.01 4.71 4.86
N TYR A 25 5.80 5.70 5.28
CA TYR A 25 7.11 6.00 4.73
C TYR A 25 8.17 5.92 5.83
N GLU A 26 9.26 5.19 5.57
CA GLU A 26 10.35 4.96 6.52
C GLU A 26 11.61 5.77 6.14
N CYS A 27 12.51 5.99 7.09
CA CYS A 27 13.73 6.78 6.85
C CYS A 27 14.66 6.20 5.78
N ASN A 28 14.62 4.89 5.57
CA ASN A 28 15.46 4.18 4.61
C ASN A 28 14.76 3.96 3.26
N ASP A 29 13.53 4.44 3.09
CA ASP A 29 12.77 4.25 1.86
C ASP A 29 13.19 5.22 0.77
N ASP A 30 13.50 4.67 -0.40
CA ASP A 30 13.75 5.44 -1.62
C ASP A 30 12.40 5.71 -2.33
N LEU A 31 11.85 6.91 -2.10
CA LEU A 31 10.52 7.30 -2.56
C LEU A 31 10.49 7.46 -4.07
N LYS A 32 9.54 6.77 -4.70
CA LYS A 32 9.27 6.91 -6.13
C LYS A 32 8.03 7.76 -6.40
N CYS A 33 6.92 7.48 -5.73
CA CYS A 33 5.67 8.19 -5.93
C CYS A 33 4.77 8.08 -4.69
N ILE A 34 3.93 9.09 -4.47
CA ILE A 34 2.88 9.09 -3.46
C ILE A 34 1.54 9.10 -4.18
N TYR A 35 0.60 8.28 -3.73
CA TYR A 35 -0.74 8.17 -4.27
C TYR A 35 -1.77 8.44 -3.17
N VAL A 36 -2.76 9.27 -3.48
CA VAL A 36 -3.90 9.59 -2.59
C VAL A 36 -5.18 9.44 -3.40
N PRO A 37 -5.88 8.29 -3.30
CA PRO A 37 -7.19 8.10 -3.89
C PRO A 37 -8.19 9.08 -3.25
N LEU A 38 -8.84 9.91 -4.06
CA LEU A 38 -9.78 10.92 -3.56
C LEU A 38 -11.24 10.46 -3.73
N ASP A 39 -11.53 9.87 -4.90
CA ASP A 39 -12.82 9.24 -5.20
C ASP A 39 -12.62 8.12 -6.23
N SER A 40 -13.71 7.52 -6.70
CA SER A 40 -13.68 6.41 -7.66
C SER A 40 -13.07 6.73 -9.03
N TYR A 41 -12.78 7.99 -9.35
CA TYR A 41 -12.26 8.43 -10.64
C TYR A 41 -11.11 9.44 -10.53
N SER A 42 -10.82 9.94 -9.33
CA SER A 42 -9.73 10.89 -9.10
C SER A 42 -8.67 10.34 -8.14
N LEU A 43 -7.41 10.46 -8.58
CA LEU A 43 -6.21 10.06 -7.86
C LEU A 43 -5.26 11.25 -7.86
N LEU A 44 -4.92 11.76 -6.68
CA LEU A 44 -3.82 12.70 -6.53
C LEU A 44 -2.52 11.90 -6.45
N TYR A 45 -1.47 12.38 -7.11
CA TYR A 45 -0.14 11.81 -6.98
C TYR A 45 0.93 12.88 -6.85
N ALA A 46 2.05 12.52 -6.23
CA ALA A 46 3.24 13.37 -6.13
C ALA A 46 4.48 12.52 -6.38
N THR A 47 5.45 13.07 -7.11
CA THR A 47 6.71 12.40 -7.43
C THR A 47 7.88 13.37 -7.16
N PRO A 48 9.05 12.88 -6.69
CA PRO A 48 10.25 13.69 -6.58
C PRO A 48 10.76 14.20 -7.94
N ASN A 49 10.57 13.43 -9.02
CA ASN A 49 11.00 13.81 -10.37
C ASN A 49 9.79 14.11 -11.26
N LEU A 50 9.75 15.31 -11.84
CA LEU A 50 8.63 15.76 -12.69
C LEU A 50 8.42 14.90 -13.96
N GLU A 51 9.46 14.21 -14.42
CA GLU A 51 9.39 13.33 -15.59
C GLU A 51 8.80 11.95 -15.26
N ASP A 52 8.78 11.56 -13.98
CA ASP A 52 8.23 10.28 -13.53
C ASP A 52 6.71 10.33 -13.57
N LYS A 53 6.11 9.56 -14.48
CA LYS A 53 4.66 9.42 -14.55
C LYS A 53 4.19 8.34 -13.58
N PRO A 54 3.03 8.54 -12.92
CA PRO A 54 2.45 7.53 -12.05
C PRO A 54 2.07 6.32 -12.89
N ASN A 55 2.56 5.14 -12.50
CA ASN A 55 2.02 3.90 -13.04
C ASN A 55 0.83 3.48 -12.16
N VAL A 56 -0.37 3.59 -12.74
CA VAL A 56 -1.62 3.24 -12.05
C VAL A 56 -2.12 1.84 -12.39
N ASP A 57 -1.32 1.04 -13.09
CA ASP A 57 -1.60 -0.38 -13.28
C ASP A 57 -1.62 -1.07 -11.91
N ASP A 58 -2.62 -1.93 -11.68
CA ASP A 58 -2.85 -2.61 -10.40
C ASP A 58 -3.01 -1.69 -9.17
N ILE A 59 -3.32 -0.39 -9.36
CA ILE A 59 -3.45 0.55 -8.23
C ILE A 59 -4.51 0.09 -7.21
N ASN A 60 -5.62 -0.51 -7.65
CA ASN A 60 -6.62 -1.06 -6.74
C ASN A 60 -6.08 -2.23 -5.92
N LYS A 61 -5.21 -3.06 -6.50
CA LYS A 61 -4.54 -4.13 -5.76
C LYS A 61 -3.57 -3.54 -4.74
N ALA A 62 -2.80 -2.52 -5.11
CA ALA A 62 -1.92 -1.82 -4.17
C ALA A 62 -2.71 -1.19 -3.01
N ILE A 63 -3.84 -0.54 -3.30
CA ILE A 63 -4.75 0.02 -2.29
C ILE A 63 -5.27 -1.08 -1.36
N ALA A 64 -5.76 -2.19 -1.91
CA ALA A 64 -6.24 -3.31 -1.11
C ALA A 64 -5.13 -3.88 -0.21
N GLN A 65 -3.93 -4.12 -0.74
CA GLN A 65 -2.79 -4.64 0.03
C GLN A 65 -2.36 -3.71 1.16
N CYS A 66 -2.46 -2.39 0.95
CA CYS A 66 -2.13 -1.39 1.97
C CYS A 66 -3.29 -1.09 2.92
N SER A 67 -4.49 -1.63 2.67
CA SER A 67 -5.64 -1.50 3.56
C SER A 67 -5.54 -2.50 4.71
N PHE A 68 -5.92 -2.09 5.92
CA PHE A 68 -5.79 -2.93 7.11
C PHE A 68 -6.96 -3.90 7.26
N ASP A 69 -8.19 -3.39 7.23
CA ASP A 69 -9.41 -4.19 7.49
C ASP A 69 -10.38 -4.19 6.30
N PHE A 70 -10.50 -3.06 5.59
CA PHE A 70 -11.51 -2.91 4.54
C PHE A 70 -11.12 -1.89 3.47
N PHE A 71 -11.86 -1.92 2.37
CA PHE A 71 -11.91 -0.83 1.39
C PHE A 71 -13.36 -0.59 0.97
N ILE A 72 -13.61 0.61 0.47
CA ILE A 72 -14.89 1.06 -0.06
C ILE A 72 -14.81 1.04 -1.58
N SER A 73 -15.78 0.41 -2.23
CA SER A 73 -15.93 0.44 -3.69
C SER A 73 -17.28 1.04 -4.07
N LYS A 74 -17.29 1.85 -5.13
CA LYS A 74 -18.55 2.37 -5.70
C LYS A 74 -19.41 1.27 -6.35
N PHE A 75 -18.78 0.19 -6.82
CA PHE A 75 -19.47 -0.90 -7.50
C PHE A 75 -19.11 -2.23 -6.88
N HIS A 76 -20.11 -3.08 -6.67
CA HIS A 76 -19.87 -4.46 -6.30
C HIS A 76 -19.55 -5.26 -7.57
N SER A 77 -18.28 -5.64 -7.73
CA SER A 77 -17.79 -6.46 -8.86
C SER A 77 -17.16 -7.76 -8.34
N ASN A 78 -17.03 -8.77 -9.22
CA ASN A 78 -16.29 -10.00 -8.88
C ASN A 78 -14.83 -9.70 -8.53
N GLU A 79 -14.26 -8.65 -9.13
CA GLU A 79 -12.92 -8.15 -8.83
C GLU A 79 -12.78 -7.70 -7.37
N CYS A 80 -13.84 -7.17 -6.75
CA CYS A 80 -13.81 -6.81 -5.33
C CYS A 80 -13.58 -8.04 -4.44
N GLN A 81 -14.08 -9.22 -4.80
CA GLN A 81 -13.83 -10.46 -4.03
C GLN A 81 -12.35 -10.87 -4.13
N THR A 82 -11.76 -10.75 -5.31
CA THR A 82 -10.32 -10.99 -5.49
C THR A 82 -9.51 -9.99 -4.66
N LEU A 83 -9.83 -8.70 -4.73
CA LEU A 83 -9.15 -7.64 -3.97
C LEU A 83 -9.32 -7.79 -2.46
N GLN A 84 -10.44 -8.34 -1.98
CA GLN A 84 -10.63 -8.63 -0.56
C GLN A 84 -9.59 -9.61 -0.02
N SER A 85 -9.16 -10.58 -0.83
CA SER A 85 -8.09 -11.52 -0.47
C SER A 85 -6.69 -10.89 -0.44
N GLU A 86 -6.56 -9.64 -0.88
CA GLU A 86 -5.32 -8.89 -0.85
C GLU A 86 -5.17 -8.01 0.39
N ILE A 87 -6.25 -7.78 1.15
CA ILE A 87 -6.25 -6.92 2.36
C ILE A 87 -5.15 -7.34 3.34
N GLY A 88 -4.48 -6.34 3.91
CA GLY A 88 -3.49 -6.51 4.97
C GLY A 88 -2.10 -6.94 4.50
N LYS A 89 -1.92 -7.45 3.29
CA LYS A 89 -0.63 -8.04 2.85
C LYS A 89 0.56 -7.07 2.95
N ASN A 90 0.32 -5.77 2.74
CA ASN A 90 1.32 -4.72 2.85
C ASN A 90 0.95 -3.65 3.91
N ALA A 91 -0.02 -3.92 4.78
CA ALA A 91 -0.51 -2.93 5.74
C ALA A 91 0.38 -2.78 6.99
N PHE A 92 1.21 -3.80 7.28
CA PHE A 92 1.98 -3.86 8.53
C PHE A 92 3.11 -2.84 8.58
N ILE A 93 3.22 -2.14 9.72
CA ILE A 93 4.33 -1.21 10.03
C ILE A 93 5.65 -1.96 10.21
N VAL A 94 5.57 -3.19 10.69
CA VAL A 94 6.72 -3.97 11.11
C VAL A 94 7.19 -4.88 9.99
N THR A 95 8.49 -4.90 9.70
CA THR A 95 9.09 -5.86 8.76
C THR A 95 9.22 -7.23 9.42
N ASN A 96 9.25 -8.30 8.61
CA ASN A 96 9.52 -9.64 9.15
C ASN A 96 10.87 -9.70 9.86
N GLU A 97 11.87 -8.96 9.38
CA GLU A 97 13.19 -8.86 10.03
C GLU A 97 13.07 -8.30 11.45
N TYR A 98 12.28 -7.24 11.65
CA TYR A 98 12.08 -6.68 12.98
C TYR A 98 11.26 -7.60 13.89
N ILE A 99 10.29 -8.34 13.34
CA ILE A 99 9.59 -9.39 14.09
C ILE A 99 10.59 -10.47 14.54
N ASP A 100 11.47 -10.91 13.65
CA ASP A 100 12.47 -11.93 13.93
C ASP A 100 13.49 -11.43 14.97
N GLU A 101 13.90 -10.15 14.92
CA GLU A 101 14.74 -9.53 15.94
C GLU A 101 14.08 -9.57 17.32
N ILE A 102 12.81 -9.13 17.44
CA ILE A 102 12.06 -9.19 18.70
C ILE A 102 11.96 -10.64 19.22
N ILE A 103 11.63 -11.59 18.34
CA ILE A 103 11.51 -13.00 18.72
C ILE A 103 12.86 -13.53 19.21
N ASN A 104 13.96 -13.19 18.53
CA ASN A 104 15.29 -13.64 18.91
C ASN A 104 15.73 -13.06 20.27
N GLU A 105 15.42 -11.80 20.58
CA GLU A 105 15.67 -11.23 21.91
C GLU A 105 14.95 -12.05 23.01
N ILE A 106 13.67 -12.36 22.81
CA ILE A 106 12.86 -13.12 23.77
C ILE A 106 13.39 -14.56 23.95
N VAL A 107 13.73 -15.22 22.85
CA VAL A 107 14.16 -16.64 22.85
C VAL A 107 15.58 -16.79 23.40
N THR A 108 16.47 -15.85 23.12
CA THR A 108 17.87 -15.91 23.58
C THR A 108 18.08 -15.37 25.00
N GLY A 109 17.06 -14.73 25.59
CA GLY A 109 17.03 -14.41 27.02
C GLY A 109 18.01 -13.33 27.45
N ASN A 110 18.26 -12.33 26.58
CA ASN A 110 18.83 -11.06 27.01
C ASN A 110 17.74 -10.14 27.56
#